data_AF-A0A7C1SCV7-F1
#
_entry.id   AF-A0A7C1SCV7-F1
#
_cell.length_a   1.000
_cell.length_b   1.000
_cell.length_c   1.000
_cell.angle_alpha   90.00
_cell.angle_beta   90.00
_cell.angle_gamma   90.00
#
_symmetry.space_group_name_H-M   'P 1'
#
loop_
_entity.id
_entity.type
_entity.pdbx_description
1 polymer ?
#
loop_
_entity_poly.entity_id
_entity_poly.type
_entity_poly.pdbx_seq_one_letter_code
_entity_poly.pdbx_strand_id
1 'polypeptide(L)'
;INSSKGCIDLSPELKKSLKKGRKIKVILEVDNYQDHFFGFGNNMLKLQDANDIVFRKSNFVCERTVLTNCTKSASDLSRDLIENLKESGRRLSIKFEEY
;
A
#
# COMPACT_ATOMS: atom_id res chain seq x y z
N ILE A 1 -11.95 0.67 -11.84
CA ILE A 1 -11.09 1.20 -10.76
C ILE A 1 -10.06 2.08 -11.46
N ASN A 2 -10.04 3.39 -11.18
CA ASN A 2 -9.15 4.36 -11.84
C ASN A 2 -8.13 4.85 -10.81
N SER A 3 -6.99 4.17 -10.70
CA SER A 3 -5.88 4.68 -9.90
C SER A 3 -5.19 5.82 -10.64
N SER A 4 -4.87 6.90 -9.94
CA SER A 4 -4.05 7.98 -10.49
C SER A 4 -2.55 7.66 -10.45
N LYS A 5 -2.14 6.57 -9.76
CA LYS A 5 -0.74 6.19 -9.54
C LYS A 5 -0.55 4.68 -9.42
N GLY A 6 0.49 4.14 -10.03
CA GLY A 6 1.01 2.79 -9.83
C GLY A 6 2.21 2.76 -8.89
N CYS A 7 2.75 1.57 -8.62
CA CYS A 7 3.99 1.45 -7.83
C CYS A 7 5.22 2.05 -8.55
N ILE A 8 5.15 2.24 -9.88
CA ILE A 8 6.15 2.97 -10.65
C ILE A 8 6.19 4.47 -10.30
N ASP A 9 5.11 5.04 -9.74
CA ASP A 9 5.02 6.48 -9.44
C ASP A 9 5.46 6.83 -8.01
N LEU A 10 5.90 5.83 -7.23
CA LEU A 10 6.47 6.06 -5.91
C LEU A 10 7.78 6.85 -6.00
N SER A 11 8.04 7.72 -5.01
CA SER A 11 9.24 8.55 -5.02
C SER A 11 10.52 7.69 -4.99
N PRO A 12 11.62 8.15 -5.61
CA PRO A 12 12.89 7.42 -5.59
C PRO A 12 13.39 7.09 -4.18
N GLU A 13 13.19 7.98 -3.22
CA GLU A 13 13.57 7.79 -1.82
C GLU A 13 12.79 6.63 -1.20
N LEU A 14 11.46 6.63 -1.35
CA LEU A 14 10.61 5.56 -0.83
C LEU A 14 10.95 4.23 -1.48
N LYS A 15 11.15 4.18 -2.81
CA LYS A 15 11.58 2.96 -3.51
C LYS A 15 12.90 2.41 -2.94
N LYS A 16 13.85 3.28 -2.61
CA LYS A 16 15.13 2.88 -1.99
C LYS A 16 14.92 2.30 -0.60
N SER A 17 14.08 2.93 0.23
CA SER A 17 13.74 2.42 1.58
C SER A 17 13.03 1.06 1.53
N LEU A 18 12.08 0.90 0.60
CA LEU A 18 11.40 -0.36 0.35
C LEU A 18 12.39 -1.45 -0.07
N LYS A 19 13.30 -1.18 -1.01
CA LYS A 19 14.33 -2.14 -1.44
C LYS A 19 15.36 -2.48 -0.34
N LYS A 20 15.50 -1.64 0.68
CA LYS A 20 16.34 -1.93 1.86
C LYS A 20 15.65 -2.82 2.89
N GLY A 21 14.41 -3.27 2.65
CA GLY A 21 13.69 -4.09 3.62
C GLY A 21 13.16 -3.31 4.83
N ARG A 22 13.07 -1.97 4.73
CA ARG A 22 12.60 -1.14 5.85
C ARG A 22 11.16 -1.47 6.21
N LYS A 23 10.84 -1.29 7.49
CA LYS A 23 9.47 -1.33 7.98
C LYS A 23 8.78 -0.03 7.60
N ILE A 24 7.64 -0.14 6.96
CA ILE A 24 6.84 1.00 6.51
C ILE A 24 5.45 0.88 7.13
N LYS A 25 4.94 1.99 7.66
CA LYS A 25 3.53 2.13 8.01
C LYS A 25 2.79 2.68 6.81
N VAL A 26 1.72 2.01 6.43
CA VAL A 26 0.80 2.46 5.40
C VAL A 26 -0.45 2.98 6.09
N ILE A 27 -0.86 4.17 5.69
CA ILE A 27 -2.09 4.81 6.14
C ILE A 27 -3.03 4.87 4.94
N LEU A 28 -4.24 4.35 5.14
CA LEU A 28 -5.36 4.38 4.21
C LEU A 28 -6.37 5.40 4.72
N GLU A 29 -6.72 6.39 3.90
CA GLU A 29 -7.67 7.45 4.25
C GLU A 29 -8.77 7.56 3.18
N VAL A 30 -10.02 7.63 3.64
CA VAL A 30 -11.19 7.93 2.82
C VAL A 30 -12.06 8.90 3.61
N ASP A 31 -12.17 10.15 3.14
CA ASP A 31 -12.81 11.25 3.87
C ASP A 31 -12.31 11.40 5.32
N ASN A 32 -13.17 11.10 6.31
CA ASN A 32 -12.87 11.17 7.74
C ASN A 32 -12.50 9.80 8.34
N TYR A 33 -12.49 8.74 7.53
CA TYR A 33 -12.16 7.39 7.96
C TYR A 33 -10.70 7.08 7.63
N GLN A 34 -10.01 6.49 8.59
CA GLN A 34 -8.62 6.10 8.46
C GLN A 34 -8.41 4.68 8.98
N ASP A 35 -7.56 3.93 8.29
CA ASP A 35 -6.98 2.71 8.81
C ASP A 35 -5.47 2.70 8.54
N HIS A 36 -4.71 1.90 9.27
CA HIS A 36 -3.28 1.73 9.04
C HIS A 36 -2.84 0.29 9.28
N PHE A 37 -1.72 -0.04 8.67
CA PHE A 37 -1.02 -1.30 8.88
C PHE A 37 0.48 -1.12 8.69
N PHE A 38 1.25 -2.10 9.14
CA PHE A 38 2.68 -2.15 8.90
C PHE A 38 2.99 -3.23 7.87
N GLY A 39 4.05 -3.03 7.11
CA GLY A 39 4.64 -4.04 6.26
C GLY A 39 6.14 -3.83 6.13
N PHE A 40 6.79 -4.77 5.47
CA PHE A 40 8.22 -4.73 5.23
C PHE A 40 8.48 -4.64 3.74
N GLY A 41 9.42 -3.77 3.39
CA GLY A 41 10.05 -3.80 2.09
C GLY A 41 10.79 -5.11 1.85
N ASN A 42 11.27 -5.32 0.63
CA ASN A 42 12.05 -6.49 0.25
C ASN A 42 13.06 -6.09 -0.85
N ASN A 43 14.26 -6.65 -0.82
CA ASN A 43 15.28 -6.36 -1.83
C ASN A 43 14.91 -6.88 -3.24
N MET A 44 14.00 -7.85 -3.33
CA MET A 44 13.47 -8.39 -4.58
C MET A 44 12.33 -7.57 -5.20
N LEU A 45 11.89 -6.47 -4.57
CA LEU A 45 10.80 -5.64 -5.10
C LEU A 45 11.19 -5.04 -6.46
N LYS A 46 10.34 -5.24 -7.47
CA LYS A 46 10.54 -4.68 -8.81
C LYS A 46 10.01 -3.24 -8.92
N LEU A 47 8.81 -2.96 -8.41
CA LEU A 47 8.15 -1.64 -8.42
C LEU A 47 7.99 -1.06 -9.84
N GLN A 48 7.48 -1.87 -10.75
CA GLN A 48 7.41 -1.54 -12.19
C GLN A 48 5.98 -1.39 -12.72
N ASP A 49 4.96 -1.74 -11.93
CA ASP A 49 3.58 -1.68 -12.37
C ASP A 49 3.05 -0.23 -12.39
N ALA A 50 2.42 0.14 -13.50
CA ALA A 50 1.91 1.49 -13.74
C ALA A 50 0.51 1.74 -13.17
N ASN A 51 -0.23 0.68 -12.81
CA ASN A 51 -1.64 0.77 -12.43
C ASN A 51 -1.90 0.28 -11.00
N ASP A 52 -1.12 -0.68 -10.54
CA ASP A 52 -1.39 -1.42 -9.31
C ASP A 52 -0.32 -1.19 -8.23
N ILE A 53 -0.80 -1.20 -6.99
CA ILE A 53 -0.01 -1.26 -5.76
C ILE A 53 -0.55 -2.42 -4.92
N VAL A 54 0.31 -3.38 -4.58
CA VAL A 54 -0.08 -4.59 -3.84
C VAL A 54 0.69 -4.69 -2.52
N PHE A 55 -0.06 -4.91 -1.44
CA PHE A 55 0.43 -5.20 -0.09
C PHE A 55 0.10 -6.65 0.28
N ARG A 56 1.08 -7.42 0.76
CA ARG A 56 0.92 -8.86 1.01
C ARG A 56 1.22 -9.22 2.45
N LYS A 57 0.36 -10.06 3.05
CA LYS A 57 0.67 -10.72 4.33
C LYS A 57 1.77 -11.77 4.17
N SER A 58 1.89 -12.40 3.00
CA SER A 58 2.96 -13.35 2.71
C SER A 58 4.24 -12.65 2.25
N ASN A 59 5.33 -13.43 2.13
CA ASN A 59 6.61 -13.01 1.57
C ASN A 59 6.70 -13.16 0.03
N PHE A 60 5.58 -13.39 -0.65
CA PHE A 60 5.61 -13.50 -2.11
C PHE A 60 5.82 -12.12 -2.75
N VAL A 61 6.70 -12.04 -3.75
CA VAL A 61 7.01 -10.79 -4.45
C VAL A 61 6.69 -10.91 -5.94
N CYS A 62 5.94 -9.95 -6.46
CA CYS A 62 5.71 -9.76 -7.90
C CYS A 62 5.91 -8.29 -8.30
N GLU A 63 5.72 -7.99 -9.59
CA GLU A 63 5.98 -6.67 -10.19
C GLU A 63 5.26 -5.50 -9.54
N ARG A 64 4.09 -5.79 -8.96
CA ARG A 64 3.16 -4.84 -8.35
C ARG A 64 3.31 -4.77 -6.82
N THR A 65 4.13 -5.65 -6.25
CA THR A 65 4.27 -5.75 -4.79
C THR A 65 5.10 -4.58 -4.28
N VAL A 66 4.59 -3.91 -3.25
CA VAL A 66 5.25 -2.79 -2.56
C VAL A 66 5.68 -3.20 -1.16
N LEU A 67 4.84 -3.95 -0.43
CA LEU A 67 5.18 -4.49 0.89
C LEU A 67 4.80 -5.96 1.00
N THR A 68 5.59 -6.66 1.80
CA THR A 68 5.40 -8.05 2.22
C THR A 68 5.30 -8.13 3.74
N ASN A 69 4.89 -9.28 4.28
CA ASN A 69 4.73 -9.49 5.72
C ASN A 69 3.86 -8.41 6.39
N CYS A 70 2.80 -7.98 5.71
CA CYS A 70 1.89 -6.98 6.22
C CYS A 70 1.09 -7.49 7.42
N THR A 71 0.83 -6.61 8.39
CA THR A 71 0.02 -6.94 9.57
C THR A 71 -1.46 -7.11 9.25
N LYS A 72 -1.92 -6.52 8.15
CA LYS A 72 -3.30 -6.59 7.67
C LYS A 72 -3.37 -7.03 6.21
N SER A 73 -4.43 -7.77 5.88
CA SER A 73 -4.93 -7.99 4.52
C SER A 73 -6.17 -7.13 4.28
N ALA A 74 -6.71 -7.16 3.05
CA ALA A 74 -7.94 -6.46 2.71
C ALA A 74 -9.13 -6.82 3.63
N SER A 75 -9.24 -8.07 4.08
CA SER A 75 -10.30 -8.51 5.01
C SER A 75 -10.10 -8.02 6.45
N ASP A 76 -8.90 -7.58 6.80
CA ASP A 76 -8.55 -7.06 8.13
C ASP A 76 -8.73 -5.53 8.23
N LEU A 77 -9.11 -4.87 7.12
CA LEU A 77 -9.33 -3.44 7.09
C LEU A 77 -10.61 -3.06 7.84
N SER A 78 -10.61 -1.85 8.41
CA SER A 78 -11.78 -1.29 9.10
C SER A 78 -13.02 -1.35 8.23
N ARG A 79 -14.12 -1.91 8.77
CA ARG A 79 -15.39 -2.01 8.06
C ARG A 79 -15.94 -0.64 7.68
N ASP A 80 -15.80 0.36 8.56
CA ASP A 80 -16.28 1.71 8.29
C ASP A 80 -15.57 2.34 7.08
N LEU A 81 -14.25 2.12 6.97
CA LEU A 81 -13.47 2.58 5.81
C LEU A 81 -13.88 1.86 4.52
N ILE A 82 -14.13 0.55 4.59
CA ILE A 82 -14.55 -0.24 3.43
C ILE A 82 -15.96 0.14 2.96
N GLU A 83 -16.91 0.28 3.88
CA GLU A 83 -18.28 0.68 3.55
C GLU A 83 -18.30 2.10 2.96
N ASN A 84 -17.52 3.03 3.52
CA ASN A 84 -17.40 4.37 2.96
C ASN A 84 -16.77 4.34 1.54
N LEU A 85 -15.73 3.54 1.31
CA LEU A 85 -15.07 3.43 0.01
C LEU A 85 -15.98 2.84 -1.09
N LYS A 86 -17.01 2.07 -0.73
CA LYS A 86 -17.99 1.53 -1.69
C LYS A 86 -18.91 2.60 -2.27
N GLU A 87 -19.06 3.75 -1.60
CA GLU A 87 -19.85 4.86 -2.12
C GLU A 87 -19.21 5.43 -3.40
N SER A 88 -20.03 5.72 -4.41
CA SER A 88 -19.55 6.26 -5.68
C SER A 88 -18.90 7.63 -5.50
N GLY A 89 -17.73 7.84 -6.12
CA GLY A 89 -17.04 9.14 -6.11
C GLY A 89 -16.04 9.34 -4.98
N ARG A 90 -15.96 8.41 -4.02
CA ARG A 90 -14.95 8.42 -2.96
C ARG A 90 -13.57 8.05 -3.50
N ARG A 91 -12.53 8.62 -2.88
CA ARG A 91 -11.13 8.40 -3.26
C ARG A 91 -10.33 7.90 -2.07
N LEU A 92 -9.64 6.79 -2.27
CA LEU A 92 -8.67 6.27 -1.32
C LEU A 92 -7.35 7.03 -1.46
N SER A 93 -6.88 7.62 -0.38
CA SER A 93 -5.53 8.18 -0.26
C SER A 93 -4.64 7.20 0.49
N ILE A 94 -3.44 6.98 -0.03
CA ILE A 94 -2.44 6.08 0.58
C ILE A 94 -1.22 6.92 0.94
N LYS A 95 -0.83 6.91 2.21
CA LYS A 95 0.38 7.56 2.72
C LYS A 95 1.35 6.53 3.26
N PHE A 96 2.65 6.80 3.10
CA PHE A 96 3.74 5.95 3.56
C PHE A 96 4.56 6.71 4.60
N GLU A 97 4.75 6.11 5.78
CA GLU A 97 5.59 6.64 6.85
C GLU A 97 6.71 5.62 7.15
N GLU A 98 7.96 6.07 7.06
CA GLU A 98 9.13 5.25 7.42
C GLU A 98 9.28 5.18 8.94
N TYR A 99 9.63 3.98 9.45
CA TYR A 99 9.94 3.71 10.86
C TYR A 99 11.41 3.30 11.04
#